data_AF-A0A4D7QK53-F1
#
_entry.id   AF-A0A4D7QK53-F1
#
_cell.length_a   1.000
_cell.length_b   1.000
_cell.length_c   1.000
_cell.angle_alpha   90.00
_cell.angle_beta   90.00
_cell.angle_gamma   90.00
#
_symmetry.space_group_name_H-M   'P 1'
#
loop_
_entity.id
_entity.type
_entity.pdbx_description
1 polymer ?
#
loop_
_entity_poly.entity_id
_entity_poly.type
_entity_poly.pdbx_seq_one_letter_code
_entity_poly.pdbx_strand_id
1 'polypeptide(L)'
;MRRAGWQGLAQVQPPCYSSPMKCLSITERIVFDWPRSRFLTVLLAAMLVKTGIWHIPNLYYSLKIAQNPFAVAIADPGGQYLTTSWLAPVIARLLGATSEGPFLLVNLGFAVAFTTLFLSLTFARLAEREARIAIVIFAALPVSGTAYFWVGNDGLTLLLLLAVMALGDRALAAAVIGIALGMQHFEQAMVSLTLVTIAIFATERWYAGQVHSWRTGLAALAGVAAGKLALITIFHLSGMEVAGRGAWFLAYFGIQQEQFWLHTQVIIWSILGTGWLVALRYGDRGRTSIPFFICLLGILPLAAFVGDQTRVLAIVTFPLLYVFWLADRDFLASLTRKEVGGLFLIWLLVPWIWVWGGEPKWSVFPYGIAYAIAKFTPFYQLPPIDIGNWPFGLR
;
A
#
# COMPACT_ATOMS: atom_id res chain seq x y z
N MET A 1 35.53 4.51 70.81
CA MET A 1 34.33 3.90 70.21
C MET A 1 34.73 3.20 68.91
N ARG A 2 34.67 1.88 68.88
CA ARG A 2 35.10 1.03 67.75
C ARG A 2 34.04 1.05 66.65
N ARG A 3 34.42 1.39 65.41
CA ARG A 3 33.59 1.20 64.22
C ARG A 3 33.84 -0.22 63.69
N ALA A 4 32.82 -1.05 63.73
CA ALA A 4 32.81 -2.38 63.12
C ALA A 4 32.62 -2.23 61.61
N GLY A 5 33.54 -2.82 60.83
CA GLY A 5 33.48 -2.87 59.38
C GLY A 5 32.46 -3.90 58.90
N TRP A 6 31.61 -3.48 57.97
CA TRP A 6 30.80 -4.36 57.14
C TRP A 6 31.58 -4.66 55.86
N GLN A 7 32.25 -5.82 55.84
CA GLN A 7 32.80 -6.44 54.63
C GLN A 7 32.08 -7.76 54.44
N GLY A 8 31.36 -7.92 53.32
CA GLY A 8 30.81 -9.23 52.93
C GLY A 8 29.40 -9.19 52.36
N LEU A 9 29.17 -8.46 51.27
CA LEU A 9 28.09 -8.79 50.35
C LEU A 9 28.75 -9.37 49.10
N ALA A 10 28.67 -10.69 48.96
CA ALA A 10 29.07 -11.40 47.76
C ALA A 10 28.31 -10.81 46.56
N GLN A 11 29.05 -10.33 45.57
CA GLN A 11 28.50 -9.91 44.28
C GLN A 11 27.90 -11.15 43.61
N VAL A 12 26.59 -11.35 43.76
CA VAL A 12 25.84 -12.30 42.95
C VAL A 12 25.94 -11.81 41.51
N GLN A 13 26.72 -12.51 40.69
CA GLN A 13 26.77 -12.24 39.26
C GLN A 13 25.36 -12.38 38.70
N PRO A 14 24.78 -11.32 38.11
CA PRO A 14 23.45 -11.42 37.53
C PRO A 14 23.47 -12.46 36.40
N PRO A 15 22.42 -13.29 36.28
CA PRO A 15 22.35 -14.31 35.24
C PRO A 15 22.53 -13.68 33.86
N CYS A 16 23.39 -14.28 33.03
CA CYS A 16 23.57 -13.90 31.63
C CYS A 16 22.27 -14.08 30.85
N TYR A 17 21.47 -13.01 30.72
CA TYR A 17 20.32 -12.95 29.82
C TYR A 17 20.80 -12.83 28.35
N SER A 18 21.27 -13.94 27.76
CA SER A 18 21.95 -13.96 26.45
C SER A 18 21.08 -14.35 25.24
N SER A 19 19.75 -14.38 25.36
CA SER A 19 18.88 -14.95 24.31
C SER A 19 18.18 -13.91 23.40
N PRO A 20 17.44 -12.89 23.91
CA PRO A 20 16.68 -11.99 23.03
C PRO A 20 17.55 -11.07 22.17
N MET A 21 18.80 -10.79 22.58
CA MET A 21 19.71 -9.96 21.79
C MET A 21 20.18 -10.63 20.49
N LYS A 22 20.08 -11.96 20.37
CA LYS A 22 20.58 -12.67 19.17
C LYS A 22 19.71 -12.42 17.95
N CYS A 23 18.40 -12.55 18.04
CA CYS A 23 17.50 -12.36 16.89
C CYS A 23 17.55 -10.93 16.35
N LEU A 24 17.58 -9.93 17.24
CA LEU A 24 17.72 -8.53 16.86
C LEU A 24 19.06 -8.27 16.14
N SER A 25 20.16 -8.84 16.64
CA SER A 25 21.46 -8.71 15.97
C SER A 25 21.46 -9.34 14.56
N ILE A 26 20.70 -10.43 14.35
CA ILE A 26 20.59 -11.07 13.04
C ILE A 26 19.83 -10.17 12.07
N THR A 27 18.69 -9.61 12.47
CA THR A 27 17.91 -8.72 11.60
C THR A 27 18.67 -7.43 11.28
N GLU A 28 19.40 -6.85 12.23
CA GLU A 28 20.30 -5.73 11.97
C GLU A 28 21.37 -6.06 10.92
N ARG A 29 21.99 -7.24 11.00
CA ARG A 29 22.99 -7.69 10.02
C ARG A 29 22.39 -7.92 8.64
N ILE A 30 21.19 -8.51 8.57
CA ILE A 30 20.47 -8.70 7.30
C ILE A 30 20.19 -7.35 6.63
N VAL A 31 19.69 -6.38 7.40
CA VAL A 31 19.32 -5.07 6.83
C VAL A 31 20.54 -4.28 6.38
N PHE A 32 21.59 -4.19 7.21
CA PHE A 32 22.67 -3.22 6.98
C PHE A 32 23.97 -3.81 6.44
N ASP A 33 24.30 -5.06 6.77
CA ASP A 33 25.61 -5.63 6.43
C ASP A 33 25.56 -6.58 5.21
N TRP A 34 24.37 -7.05 4.83
CA TRP A 34 24.25 -7.93 3.66
C TRP A 34 24.43 -7.17 2.35
N PRO A 35 25.00 -7.82 1.31
CA PRO A 35 24.97 -7.29 -0.05
C PRO A 35 23.56 -6.88 -0.46
N ARG A 36 23.44 -5.76 -1.18
CA ARG A 36 22.14 -5.18 -1.56
C ARG A 36 21.21 -6.20 -2.20
N SER A 37 21.72 -7.00 -3.13
CA SER A 37 20.93 -8.05 -3.80
C SER A 37 20.34 -9.06 -2.82
N ARG A 38 21.13 -9.58 -1.88
CA ARG A 38 20.67 -10.56 -0.89
C ARG A 38 19.63 -9.96 0.07
N PHE A 39 19.86 -8.73 0.53
CA PHE A 39 18.89 -8.00 1.35
C PHE A 39 17.55 -7.86 0.63
N LEU A 40 17.56 -7.38 -0.62
CA LEU A 40 16.35 -7.21 -1.42
C LEU A 40 15.65 -8.54 -1.70
N THR A 41 16.40 -9.59 -2.05
CA THR A 41 15.81 -10.92 -2.30
C THR A 41 15.10 -11.46 -1.06
N VAL A 42 15.72 -11.40 0.13
CA VAL A 42 15.09 -11.88 1.36
C VAL A 42 13.86 -11.05 1.72
N LEU A 43 13.96 -9.72 1.61
CA LEU A 43 12.85 -8.84 1.94
C LEU A 43 11.66 -9.02 1.00
N LEU A 44 11.90 -9.10 -0.31
CA LEU A 44 10.84 -9.35 -1.31
C LEU A 44 10.26 -10.75 -1.17
N ALA A 45 11.08 -11.78 -0.92
CA ALA A 45 10.58 -13.12 -0.68
C ALA A 45 9.71 -13.18 0.59
N ALA A 46 10.14 -12.57 1.69
CA ALA A 46 9.36 -12.49 2.91
C ALA A 46 8.05 -11.71 2.71
N MET A 47 8.09 -10.60 1.95
CA MET A 47 6.88 -9.85 1.58
C MET A 47 5.90 -10.73 0.79
N LEU A 48 6.36 -11.42 -0.25
CA LEU A 48 5.52 -12.32 -1.06
C LEU A 48 5.00 -13.53 -0.28
N VAL A 49 5.74 -14.04 0.71
CA VAL A 49 5.22 -15.09 1.61
C VAL A 49 4.13 -14.54 2.53
N LYS A 50 4.30 -13.32 3.04
CA LYS A 50 3.31 -12.67 3.92
C LYS A 50 2.06 -12.20 3.20
N THR A 51 2.16 -11.88 1.91
CA THR A 51 1.03 -11.42 1.10
C THR A 51 0.42 -12.56 0.30
N GLY A 52 1.26 -13.39 -0.32
CA GLY A 52 0.95 -14.18 -1.51
C GLY A 52 0.66 -13.31 -2.73
N ILE A 53 0.22 -13.95 -3.81
CA ILE A 53 -0.19 -13.30 -5.06
C ILE A 53 -1.60 -13.78 -5.38
N TRP A 54 -2.54 -12.85 -5.53
CA TRP A 54 -3.94 -13.16 -5.83
C TRP A 54 -4.61 -12.07 -6.64
N HIS A 55 -5.66 -12.41 -7.38
CA HIS A 55 -6.38 -11.43 -8.19
C HIS A 55 -7.51 -10.75 -7.42
N ILE A 56 -7.95 -9.59 -7.89
CA ILE A 56 -9.14 -8.92 -7.34
C ILE A 56 -10.43 -9.76 -7.56
N PRO A 57 -11.42 -9.74 -6.64
CA PRO A 57 -12.67 -10.51 -6.78
C PRO A 57 -13.45 -10.19 -8.06
N ASN A 58 -13.32 -8.96 -8.53
CA ASN A 58 -13.98 -8.44 -9.73
C ASN A 58 -13.08 -8.47 -10.97
N LEU A 59 -12.03 -9.30 -10.99
CA LEU A 59 -11.11 -9.43 -12.14
C LEU A 59 -11.89 -9.73 -13.43
N TYR A 60 -12.91 -10.59 -13.33
CA TYR A 60 -13.79 -10.94 -14.44
C TYR A 60 -14.50 -9.73 -15.05
N TYR A 61 -14.98 -8.79 -14.22
CA TYR A 61 -15.62 -7.57 -14.72
C TYR A 61 -14.61 -6.63 -15.39
N SER A 62 -13.42 -6.49 -14.80
CA SER A 62 -12.33 -5.72 -15.43
C SER A 62 -11.86 -6.34 -16.75
N LEU A 63 -11.84 -7.68 -16.85
CA LEU A 63 -11.55 -8.40 -18.08
C LEU A 63 -12.62 -8.14 -19.16
N LYS A 64 -13.90 -8.15 -18.79
CA LYS A 64 -14.99 -7.79 -19.72
C LYS A 64 -14.85 -6.36 -20.25
N ILE A 65 -14.43 -5.42 -19.40
CA ILE A 65 -14.12 -4.05 -19.83
C ILE A 65 -12.91 -4.06 -20.79
N ALA A 66 -11.89 -4.88 -20.55
CA ALA A 66 -10.75 -5.00 -21.47
C ALA A 66 -11.16 -5.59 -22.83
N GLN A 67 -12.13 -6.51 -22.86
CA GLN A 67 -12.67 -7.05 -24.11
C GLN A 67 -13.38 -5.97 -24.92
N ASN A 68 -14.14 -5.08 -24.28
CA ASN A 68 -14.71 -3.90 -24.94
C ASN A 68 -14.80 -2.64 -24.04
N PRO A 69 -13.77 -1.76 -24.02
CA PRO A 69 -13.73 -0.62 -23.11
C PRO A 69 -14.59 0.56 -23.59
N PHE A 70 -15.26 0.41 -24.74
CA PHE A 70 -16.18 1.38 -25.33
C PHE A 70 -17.64 0.90 -25.29
N ALA A 71 -17.93 -0.11 -24.47
CA ALA A 71 -19.29 -0.58 -24.22
C ALA A 71 -19.49 -0.89 -22.74
N VAL A 72 -20.74 -0.79 -22.29
CA VAL A 72 -21.11 -1.17 -20.92
C VAL A 72 -21.21 -2.69 -20.83
N ALA A 73 -20.17 -3.32 -20.27
CA ALA A 73 -20.11 -4.78 -20.17
C ALA A 73 -20.76 -5.37 -18.90
N ILE A 74 -21.18 -4.50 -17.96
CA ILE A 74 -21.76 -4.86 -16.67
C ILE A 74 -23.23 -4.45 -16.65
N ALA A 75 -24.12 -5.44 -16.61
CA ALA A 75 -25.56 -5.21 -16.63
C ALA A 75 -26.09 -4.57 -15.34
N ASP A 76 -25.55 -4.98 -14.18
CA ASP A 76 -25.91 -4.40 -12.88
C ASP A 76 -25.42 -2.94 -12.77
N PRO A 77 -26.30 -1.94 -12.64
CA PRO A 77 -25.91 -0.55 -12.43
C PRO A 77 -25.01 -0.37 -11.19
N GLY A 78 -25.21 -1.18 -10.15
CA GLY A 78 -24.38 -1.18 -8.94
C GLY A 78 -22.92 -1.56 -9.19
N GLY A 79 -22.63 -2.32 -10.24
CA GLY A 79 -21.28 -2.74 -10.65
C GLY A 79 -20.65 -1.89 -11.75
N GLN A 80 -21.43 -1.04 -12.44
CA GLN A 80 -20.94 -0.23 -13.57
C GLN A 80 -19.83 0.76 -13.18
N TYR A 81 -19.73 1.16 -11.92
CA TYR A 81 -18.64 2.00 -11.43
C TYR A 81 -17.26 1.40 -11.69
N LEU A 82 -17.13 0.09 -11.86
CA LEU A 82 -15.87 -0.56 -12.22
C LEU A 82 -15.35 -0.13 -13.59
N THR A 83 -16.24 0.30 -14.48
CA THR A 83 -15.90 0.87 -15.80
C THR A 83 -15.14 2.20 -15.66
N THR A 84 -15.27 2.89 -14.51
CA THR A 84 -14.52 4.11 -14.24
C THR A 84 -13.03 3.87 -14.01
N SER A 85 -12.62 2.60 -13.86
CA SER A 85 -11.23 2.17 -13.87
C SER A 85 -10.81 1.70 -15.26
N TRP A 86 -10.76 2.66 -16.18
CA TRP A 86 -10.76 2.41 -17.61
C TRP A 86 -9.37 2.17 -18.19
N LEU A 87 -8.35 2.88 -17.67
CA LEU A 87 -7.02 2.89 -18.29
C LEU A 87 -6.32 1.51 -18.30
N ALA A 88 -6.30 0.79 -17.18
CA ALA A 88 -5.68 -0.54 -17.11
C ALA A 88 -6.33 -1.55 -18.09
N PRO A 89 -7.68 -1.70 -18.13
CA PRO A 89 -8.36 -2.50 -19.16
C PRO A 89 -8.03 -2.11 -20.60
N VAL A 90 -7.89 -0.82 -20.89
CA VAL A 90 -7.54 -0.35 -22.24
C VAL A 90 -6.12 -0.71 -22.61
N ILE A 91 -5.16 -0.52 -21.69
CA ILE A 91 -3.78 -0.95 -21.92
C ILE A 91 -3.75 -2.46 -22.19
N ALA A 92 -4.48 -3.26 -21.40
CA ALA A 92 -4.58 -4.70 -21.64
C ALA A 92 -5.17 -5.02 -23.02
N ARG A 93 -6.24 -4.32 -23.45
CA ARG A 93 -6.79 -4.47 -24.81
C ARG A 93 -5.78 -4.15 -25.90
N LEU A 94 -5.04 -3.04 -25.77
CA LEU A 94 -4.02 -2.61 -26.72
C LEU A 94 -2.87 -3.63 -26.84
N LEU A 95 -2.58 -4.36 -25.76
CA LEU A 95 -1.61 -5.46 -25.74
C LEU A 95 -2.19 -6.81 -26.19
N GLY A 96 -3.47 -6.88 -26.56
CA GLY A 96 -4.16 -8.14 -26.90
C GLY A 96 -4.43 -9.04 -25.69
N ALA A 97 -4.28 -8.54 -24.47
CA ALA A 97 -4.49 -9.27 -23.22
C ALA A 97 -5.97 -9.30 -22.80
N THR A 98 -6.82 -9.90 -23.64
CA THR A 98 -8.29 -9.96 -23.46
C THR A 98 -8.81 -11.31 -22.96
N SER A 99 -7.91 -12.17 -22.47
CA SER A 99 -8.21 -13.41 -21.74
C SER A 99 -7.63 -13.36 -20.32
N GLU A 100 -8.15 -14.20 -19.42
CA GLU A 100 -7.87 -14.13 -17.98
C GLU A 100 -6.38 -14.16 -17.63
N GLY A 101 -5.63 -15.14 -18.15
CA GLY A 101 -4.20 -15.28 -17.88
C GLY A 101 -3.38 -14.07 -18.33
N PRO A 102 -3.39 -13.69 -19.62
CA PRO A 102 -2.71 -12.49 -20.10
C PRO A 102 -3.14 -11.20 -19.38
N PHE A 103 -4.44 -11.04 -19.07
CA PHE A 103 -4.94 -9.88 -18.34
C PHE A 103 -4.37 -9.80 -16.92
N LEU A 104 -4.32 -10.94 -16.21
CA LEU A 104 -3.69 -11.05 -14.91
C LEU A 104 -2.19 -10.70 -14.98
N LEU A 105 -1.48 -11.21 -16.00
CA LEU A 105 -0.05 -10.94 -16.19
C LEU A 105 0.25 -9.47 -16.46
N VAL A 106 -0.59 -8.75 -17.23
CA VAL A 106 -0.46 -7.30 -17.45
C VAL A 106 -0.57 -6.55 -16.12
N ASN A 107 -1.58 -6.86 -15.32
CA ASN A 107 -1.78 -6.21 -14.02
C ASN A 107 -0.68 -6.55 -13.01
N LEU A 108 -0.19 -7.80 -13.01
CA LEU A 108 0.98 -8.20 -12.22
C LEU A 108 2.23 -7.44 -12.68
N GLY A 109 2.37 -7.22 -13.99
CA GLY A 109 3.42 -6.37 -14.57
C GLY A 109 3.42 -4.96 -14.00
N PHE A 110 2.24 -4.34 -13.81
CA PHE A 110 2.15 -3.03 -13.15
C PHE A 110 2.57 -3.08 -11.68
N ALA A 111 2.20 -4.12 -10.93
CA ALA A 111 2.65 -4.29 -9.55
C ALA A 111 4.18 -4.41 -9.43
N VAL A 112 4.79 -5.22 -10.31
CA VAL A 112 6.25 -5.37 -10.41
C VAL A 112 6.92 -4.06 -10.83
N ALA A 113 6.35 -3.34 -11.80
CA ALA A 113 6.85 -2.03 -12.24
C ALA A 113 6.79 -1.00 -11.11
N PHE A 114 5.72 -0.98 -10.32
CA PHE A 114 5.60 -0.11 -9.13
C PHE A 114 6.72 -0.41 -8.11
N THR A 115 6.91 -1.67 -7.72
CA THR A 115 7.97 -2.05 -6.77
C THR A 115 9.36 -1.74 -7.33
N THR A 116 9.60 -2.02 -8.62
CA THR A 116 10.89 -1.76 -9.27
C THR A 116 11.19 -0.26 -9.32
N LEU A 117 10.21 0.57 -9.69
CA LEU A 117 10.34 2.03 -9.69
C LEU A 117 10.61 2.53 -8.28
N PHE A 118 9.92 2.01 -7.26
CA PHE A 118 10.13 2.38 -5.86
C PHE A 118 11.56 2.09 -5.43
N LEU A 119 12.04 0.86 -5.61
CA LEU A 119 13.40 0.47 -5.24
C LEU A 119 14.45 1.31 -5.97
N SER A 120 14.24 1.54 -7.27
CA SER A 120 15.17 2.33 -8.10
C SER A 120 15.24 3.78 -7.64
N LEU A 121 14.10 4.42 -7.39
CA LEU A 121 14.06 5.80 -6.89
C LEU A 121 14.69 5.92 -5.50
N THR A 122 14.41 4.97 -4.61
CA THR A 122 14.93 4.96 -3.25
C THR A 122 16.47 4.90 -3.25
N PHE A 123 17.08 3.97 -3.99
CA PHE A 123 18.55 3.90 -4.08
C PHE A 123 19.18 5.02 -4.93
N ALA A 124 18.42 5.64 -5.84
CA ALA A 124 18.92 6.78 -6.62
C ALA A 124 18.91 8.09 -5.82
N ARG A 125 18.02 8.22 -4.82
CA ARG A 125 17.79 9.48 -4.08
C ARG A 125 18.32 9.48 -2.66
N LEU A 126 18.58 8.32 -2.08
CA LEU A 126 19.02 8.19 -0.70
C LEU A 126 20.40 7.53 -0.66
N ALA A 127 21.16 7.83 0.38
CA ALA A 127 22.36 7.05 0.67
C ALA A 127 21.96 5.59 1.03
N GLU A 128 22.90 4.66 0.84
CA GLU A 128 22.65 3.21 0.94
C GLU A 128 21.96 2.81 2.25
N ARG A 129 22.38 3.43 3.37
CA ARG A 129 21.83 3.17 4.69
C ARG A 129 20.37 3.59 4.77
N GLU A 130 20.07 4.84 4.43
CA GLU A 130 18.72 5.42 4.47
C GLU A 130 17.79 4.71 3.47
N ALA A 131 18.30 4.32 2.30
CA ALA A 131 17.56 3.53 1.32
C ALA A 131 17.10 2.19 1.90
N ARG A 132 17.99 1.46 2.60
CA ARG A 132 17.64 0.20 3.27
C ARG A 132 16.59 0.39 4.36
N ILE A 133 16.71 1.48 5.14
CA ILE A 133 15.72 1.84 6.16
C ILE A 133 14.35 2.10 5.52
N ALA A 134 14.30 2.92 4.47
CA ALA A 134 13.07 3.21 3.74
C ALA A 134 12.43 1.95 3.18
N ILE A 135 13.22 1.00 2.68
CA ILE A 135 12.72 -0.28 2.14
C ILE A 135 12.15 -1.18 3.25
N VAL A 136 12.77 -1.22 4.43
CA VAL A 136 12.20 -1.94 5.60
C VAL A 136 10.88 -1.29 6.03
N ILE A 137 10.82 0.05 6.10
CA ILE A 137 9.57 0.76 6.42
C ILE A 137 8.51 0.48 5.36
N PHE A 138 8.86 0.52 4.07
CA PHE A 138 7.93 0.21 2.98
C PHE A 138 7.37 -1.21 3.11
N ALA A 139 8.23 -2.21 3.33
CA ALA A 139 7.79 -3.59 3.55
C ALA A 139 6.87 -3.74 4.77
N ALA A 140 7.02 -2.89 5.79
CA ALA A 140 6.18 -2.84 6.98
C ALA A 140 4.84 -2.11 6.76
N LEU A 141 4.60 -1.50 5.59
CA LEU A 141 3.36 -0.83 5.20
C LEU A 141 2.47 -1.68 4.27
N PRO A 142 1.12 -1.64 4.39
CA PRO A 142 0.21 -2.47 3.57
C PRO A 142 0.31 -2.24 2.08
N VAL A 143 0.64 -1.01 1.69
CA VAL A 143 0.83 -0.64 0.28
C VAL A 143 1.88 -1.52 -0.44
N SER A 144 2.89 -2.02 0.27
CA SER A 144 3.91 -2.90 -0.33
C SER A 144 3.35 -4.23 -0.81
N GLY A 145 2.33 -4.74 -0.11
CA GLY A 145 1.69 -6.01 -0.41
C GLY A 145 0.40 -5.89 -1.21
N THR A 146 -0.32 -4.76 -1.12
CA THR A 146 -1.64 -4.57 -1.72
C THR A 146 -1.66 -4.86 -3.23
N ALA A 147 -0.64 -4.43 -3.99
CA ALA A 147 -0.58 -4.67 -5.44
C ALA A 147 -0.40 -6.16 -5.81
N TYR A 148 0.08 -6.99 -4.88
CA TYR A 148 0.26 -8.44 -5.06
C TYR A 148 -0.90 -9.24 -4.47
N PHE A 149 -1.42 -8.82 -3.31
CA PHE A 149 -2.60 -9.40 -2.68
C PHE A 149 -3.86 -9.20 -3.53
N TRP A 150 -3.91 -8.09 -4.28
CA TRP A 150 -5.00 -7.70 -5.16
C TRP A 150 -4.47 -7.30 -6.54
N VAL A 151 -3.95 -8.28 -7.28
CA VAL A 151 -3.53 -8.10 -8.67
C VAL A 151 -4.73 -7.66 -9.50
N GLY A 152 -4.63 -6.45 -10.03
CA GLY A 152 -5.67 -5.75 -10.75
C GLY A 152 -5.31 -4.27 -10.92
N ASN A 153 -6.32 -3.40 -10.88
CA ASN A 153 -6.18 -1.96 -11.16
C ASN A 153 -5.22 -1.21 -10.22
N ASP A 154 -5.00 -1.73 -9.01
CA ASP A 154 -4.25 -1.05 -7.94
C ASP A 154 -2.75 -0.92 -8.28
N GLY A 155 -2.17 -1.88 -9.01
CA GLY A 155 -0.77 -1.83 -9.43
C GLY A 155 -0.47 -0.61 -10.32
N LEU A 156 -1.35 -0.34 -11.30
CA LEU A 156 -1.20 0.83 -12.18
C LEU A 156 -1.42 2.14 -11.41
N THR A 157 -2.41 2.18 -10.52
CA THR A 157 -2.67 3.37 -9.68
C THR A 157 -1.46 3.73 -8.82
N LEU A 158 -0.89 2.75 -8.12
CA LEU A 158 0.31 2.95 -7.29
C LEU A 158 1.54 3.35 -8.12
N LEU A 159 1.72 2.72 -9.29
CA LEU A 159 2.78 3.09 -10.24
C LEU A 159 2.66 4.57 -10.66
N LEU A 160 1.46 5.01 -11.05
CA LEU A 160 1.22 6.38 -11.48
C LEU A 160 1.36 7.38 -10.33
N LEU A 161 0.87 7.07 -9.12
CA LEU A 161 1.06 7.90 -7.93
C LEU A 161 2.56 8.08 -7.62
N LEU A 162 3.32 6.99 -7.63
CA LEU A 162 4.77 7.04 -7.44
C LEU A 162 5.47 7.82 -8.56
N ALA A 163 4.99 7.70 -9.80
CA ALA A 163 5.55 8.44 -10.93
C ALA A 163 5.33 9.96 -10.77
N VAL A 164 4.18 10.41 -10.24
CA VAL A 164 4.00 11.83 -9.85
C VAL A 164 5.06 12.26 -8.83
N MET A 165 5.28 11.46 -7.77
CA MET A 165 6.31 11.76 -6.77
C MET A 165 7.73 11.71 -7.35
N ALA A 166 7.96 10.92 -8.39
CA ALA A 166 9.25 10.84 -9.08
C ALA A 166 9.60 12.13 -9.85
N LEU A 167 8.64 13.00 -10.17
CA LEU A 167 8.87 14.12 -11.07
C LEU A 167 9.48 15.38 -10.43
N GLY A 168 9.53 15.47 -9.10
CA GLY A 168 10.04 16.67 -8.41
C GLY A 168 9.22 17.90 -8.78
N ASP A 169 9.84 18.89 -9.43
CA ASP A 169 9.21 20.17 -9.81
C ASP A 169 8.63 20.21 -11.24
N ARG A 170 8.58 19.07 -11.94
CA ARG A 170 8.10 18.99 -13.33
C ARG A 170 6.56 18.97 -13.40
N ALA A 171 5.95 20.12 -13.13
CA ALA A 171 4.48 20.29 -13.05
C ALA A 171 3.73 19.80 -14.30
N LEU A 172 4.21 20.10 -15.51
CA LEU A 172 3.53 19.67 -16.74
C LEU A 172 3.52 18.13 -16.88
N ALA A 173 4.65 17.48 -16.62
CA ALA A 173 4.71 16.03 -16.64
C ALA A 173 3.79 15.42 -15.56
N ALA A 174 3.68 16.06 -14.40
CA ALA A 174 2.79 15.61 -13.33
C ALA A 174 1.32 15.78 -13.71
N ALA A 175 0.94 16.82 -14.45
CA ALA A 175 -0.40 16.97 -15.01
C ALA A 175 -0.72 15.86 -16.02
N VAL A 176 0.22 15.49 -16.89
CA VAL A 176 0.03 14.38 -17.85
C VAL A 176 -0.19 13.04 -17.13
N ILE A 177 0.62 12.74 -16.11
CA ILE A 177 0.40 11.54 -15.28
C ILE A 177 -0.91 11.65 -14.48
N GLY A 178 -1.27 12.86 -14.05
CA GLY A 178 -2.55 13.16 -13.43
C GLY A 178 -3.73 12.78 -14.33
N ILE A 179 -3.68 13.07 -15.63
CA ILE A 179 -4.71 12.65 -16.59
C ILE A 179 -4.87 11.13 -16.57
N ALA A 180 -3.75 10.39 -16.64
CA ALA A 180 -3.77 8.93 -16.55
C ALA A 180 -4.39 8.44 -15.22
N LEU A 181 -4.05 9.07 -14.09
CA LEU A 181 -4.65 8.76 -12.78
C LEU A 181 -6.17 9.02 -12.75
N GLY A 182 -6.63 10.13 -13.35
CA GLY A 182 -8.05 10.47 -13.45
C GLY A 182 -8.86 9.48 -14.29
N MET A 183 -8.22 8.86 -15.29
CA MET A 183 -8.80 7.79 -16.12
C MET A 183 -8.67 6.40 -15.49
N GLN A 184 -7.81 6.25 -14.46
CA GLN A 184 -7.60 5.00 -13.74
C GLN A 184 -8.41 4.95 -12.43
N HIS A 185 -8.07 5.72 -11.40
CA HIS A 185 -8.77 5.71 -10.11
C HIS A 185 -8.94 7.15 -9.61
N PHE A 186 -9.89 7.89 -10.19
CA PHE A 186 -10.14 9.30 -9.89
C PHE A 186 -10.25 9.59 -8.40
N GLU A 187 -11.14 8.91 -7.67
CA GLU A 187 -11.42 9.25 -6.26
C GLU A 187 -10.19 9.03 -5.36
N GLN A 188 -9.49 7.90 -5.55
CA GLN A 188 -8.28 7.60 -4.78
C GLN A 188 -7.16 8.60 -5.11
N ALA A 189 -6.97 8.89 -6.40
CA ALA A 189 -5.96 9.86 -6.84
C ALA A 189 -6.24 11.26 -6.28
N MET A 190 -7.49 11.75 -6.39
CA MET A 190 -7.89 13.05 -5.87
C MET A 190 -7.64 13.17 -4.37
N VAL A 191 -8.10 12.20 -3.57
CA VAL A 191 -7.91 12.26 -2.11
C VAL A 191 -6.42 12.19 -1.77
N SER A 192 -5.68 11.27 -2.38
CA SER A 192 -4.25 11.04 -2.07
C SER A 192 -3.39 12.26 -2.39
N LEU A 193 -3.59 12.87 -3.56
CA LEU A 193 -2.82 14.02 -4.04
C LEU A 193 -3.22 15.29 -3.30
N THR A 194 -4.50 15.44 -2.94
CA THR A 194 -4.97 16.58 -2.12
C THR A 194 -4.30 16.55 -0.76
N LEU A 195 -4.31 15.40 -0.06
CA LEU A 195 -3.73 15.27 1.27
C LEU A 195 -2.23 15.55 1.27
N VAL A 196 -1.47 14.94 0.36
CA VAL A 196 -0.02 15.17 0.30
C VAL A 196 0.29 16.61 -0.11
N THR A 197 -0.49 17.22 -1.00
CA THR A 197 -0.29 18.62 -1.41
C THR A 197 -0.57 19.58 -0.26
N ILE A 198 -1.64 19.37 0.51
CA ILE A 198 -1.94 20.16 1.72
C ILE A 198 -0.82 20.00 2.74
N ALA A 199 -0.35 18.77 2.98
CA ALA A 199 0.72 18.50 3.94
C ALA A 199 2.03 19.18 3.53
N ILE A 200 2.43 19.08 2.24
CA ILE A 200 3.62 19.75 1.70
C ILE A 200 3.48 21.27 1.84
N PHE A 201 2.36 21.85 1.39
CA PHE A 201 2.11 23.29 1.46
C PHE A 201 2.18 23.83 2.89
N ALA A 202 1.60 23.10 3.84
CA ALA A 202 1.66 23.46 5.24
C ALA A 202 3.11 23.35 5.77
N THR A 203 3.85 22.32 5.38
CA THR A 203 5.22 22.07 5.85
C THR A 203 6.26 23.01 5.26
N GLU A 204 6.12 23.48 4.02
CA GLU A 204 7.03 24.48 3.42
C GLU A 204 7.12 25.76 4.27
N ARG A 205 6.04 26.13 4.98
CA ARG A 205 6.06 27.27 5.90
C ARG A 205 6.95 27.05 7.13
N TRP A 206 7.25 25.80 7.45
CA TRP A 206 8.04 25.40 8.60
C TRP A 206 9.42 24.82 8.25
N TYR A 207 9.65 24.40 7.00
CA TYR A 207 10.89 23.72 6.61
C TYR A 207 11.31 23.99 5.15
N ALA A 208 12.53 24.52 4.95
CA ALA A 208 13.04 25.00 3.65
C ALA A 208 13.73 23.92 2.78
N GLY A 209 13.56 22.63 3.07
CA GLY A 209 14.34 21.53 2.46
C GLY A 209 13.53 20.44 1.73
N GLN A 210 12.27 20.71 1.37
CA GLN A 210 11.41 19.67 0.79
C GLN A 210 11.80 19.30 -0.65
N VAL A 211 11.77 18.00 -0.94
CA VAL A 211 12.10 17.42 -2.26
C VAL A 211 10.96 17.57 -3.27
N HIS A 212 9.74 17.86 -2.81
CA HIS A 212 8.53 17.90 -3.62
C HIS A 212 7.84 19.26 -3.51
N SER A 213 7.60 19.93 -4.64
CA SER A 213 6.82 21.16 -4.67
C SER A 213 5.31 20.90 -4.65
N TRP A 214 4.57 21.67 -3.85
CA TRP A 214 3.09 21.69 -3.90
C TRP A 214 2.55 22.05 -5.29
N ARG A 215 3.32 22.75 -6.13
CA ARG A 215 2.94 23.10 -7.50
C ARG A 215 2.78 21.86 -8.36
N THR A 216 3.67 20.89 -8.20
CA THR A 216 3.58 19.59 -8.87
C THR A 216 2.34 18.83 -8.42
N GLY A 217 2.02 18.88 -7.12
CA GLY A 217 0.80 18.32 -6.55
C GLY A 217 -0.47 18.93 -7.14
N LEU A 218 -0.56 20.27 -7.23
CA LEU A 218 -1.68 20.97 -7.88
C LEU A 218 -1.79 20.67 -9.37
N ALA A 219 -0.67 20.62 -10.09
CA ALA A 219 -0.67 20.28 -11.51
C ALA A 219 -1.18 18.84 -11.73
N ALA A 220 -0.76 17.90 -10.88
CA ALA A 220 -1.28 16.54 -10.90
C ALA A 220 -2.78 16.50 -10.62
N LEU A 221 -3.29 17.25 -9.63
CA LEU A 221 -4.73 17.35 -9.33
C LEU A 221 -5.54 17.92 -10.51
N ALA A 222 -5.03 18.98 -11.16
CA ALA A 222 -5.64 19.51 -12.37
C ALA A 222 -5.67 18.46 -13.50
N GLY A 223 -4.58 17.69 -13.63
CA GLY A 223 -4.51 16.53 -14.52
C GLY A 223 -5.56 15.47 -14.19
N VAL A 224 -5.73 15.11 -12.91
CA VAL A 224 -6.72 14.11 -12.47
C VAL A 224 -8.15 14.56 -12.80
N ALA A 225 -8.47 15.83 -12.57
CA ALA A 225 -9.76 16.40 -12.98
C ALA A 225 -9.95 16.35 -14.51
N ALA A 226 -8.93 16.73 -15.28
CA ALA A 226 -8.97 16.65 -16.74
C ALA A 226 -9.11 15.21 -17.25
N GLY A 227 -8.44 14.24 -16.62
CA GLY A 227 -8.56 12.82 -16.93
C GLY A 227 -9.97 12.29 -16.67
N LYS A 228 -10.61 12.74 -15.58
CA LYS A 228 -12.02 12.40 -15.31
C LYS A 228 -12.96 12.98 -16.35
N LEU A 229 -12.75 14.22 -16.77
CA LEU A 229 -13.53 14.85 -17.85
C LEU A 229 -13.33 14.11 -19.17
N ALA A 230 -12.08 13.77 -19.52
CA ALA A 230 -11.77 12.99 -20.70
C ALA A 230 -12.49 11.63 -20.68
N LEU A 231 -12.52 10.96 -19.54
CA LEU A 231 -13.23 9.69 -19.37
C LEU A 231 -14.75 9.84 -19.56
N ILE A 232 -15.36 10.87 -18.98
CA ILE A 232 -16.79 11.18 -19.17
C ILE A 232 -17.09 11.45 -20.65
N THR A 233 -16.23 12.21 -21.33
CA THR A 233 -16.36 12.47 -22.78
C THR A 233 -16.26 11.18 -23.59
N ILE A 234 -15.32 10.29 -23.27
CA ILE A 234 -15.19 8.97 -23.93
C ILE A 234 -16.49 8.17 -23.77
N PHE A 235 -17.06 8.13 -22.57
CA PHE A 235 -18.32 7.43 -22.32
C PHE A 235 -19.47 8.04 -23.12
N HIS A 236 -19.59 9.37 -23.11
CA HIS A 236 -20.63 10.07 -23.87
C HIS A 236 -20.53 9.80 -25.38
N LEU A 237 -19.33 9.94 -25.96
CA LEU A 237 -19.09 9.70 -27.39
C LEU A 237 -19.27 8.23 -27.78
N SER A 238 -19.10 7.30 -26.83
CA SER A 238 -19.30 5.86 -27.05
C SER A 238 -20.75 5.41 -26.78
N GLY A 239 -21.65 6.34 -26.43
CA GLY A 239 -23.04 6.01 -26.06
C GLY A 239 -23.14 5.17 -24.77
N MET A 240 -22.15 5.27 -23.88
CA MET A 240 -22.12 4.53 -22.63
C MET A 240 -22.79 5.31 -21.50
N GLU A 241 -23.89 4.77 -20.98
CA GLU A 241 -24.51 5.25 -19.75
C GLU A 241 -23.94 4.45 -18.56
N VAL A 242 -22.95 5.02 -17.86
CA VAL A 242 -22.26 4.38 -16.74
C VAL A 242 -22.76 4.98 -15.43
N ALA A 243 -23.41 4.17 -14.60
CA ALA A 243 -23.74 4.56 -13.24
C ALA A 243 -22.48 4.81 -12.40
N GLY A 244 -22.44 5.95 -11.71
CA GLY A 244 -21.32 6.35 -10.87
C GLY A 244 -21.27 5.59 -9.54
N ARG A 245 -20.14 5.71 -8.84
CA ARG A 245 -19.91 5.11 -7.51
C ARG A 245 -20.91 5.58 -6.43
N GLY A 246 -21.58 6.72 -6.65
CA GLY A 246 -22.60 7.26 -5.74
C GLY A 246 -23.80 6.33 -5.56
N ALA A 247 -24.26 5.65 -6.61
CA ALA A 247 -25.39 4.72 -6.53
C ALA A 247 -25.05 3.50 -5.64
N TRP A 248 -23.87 2.91 -5.85
CA TRP A 248 -23.34 1.85 -5.00
C TRP A 248 -23.18 2.34 -3.55
N PHE A 249 -22.58 3.52 -3.36
CA PHE A 249 -22.37 4.08 -2.03
C PHE A 249 -23.68 4.20 -1.24
N LEU A 250 -24.72 4.79 -1.84
CA LEU A 250 -26.02 4.95 -1.17
C LEU A 250 -26.66 3.59 -0.82
N ALA A 251 -26.53 2.59 -1.71
CA ALA A 251 -27.08 1.27 -1.48
C ALA A 251 -26.37 0.50 -0.34
N TYR A 252 -25.06 0.67 -0.19
CA TYR A 252 -24.25 -0.08 0.77
C TYR A 252 -23.83 0.73 2.00
N PHE A 253 -24.23 2.00 2.12
CA PHE A 253 -23.78 2.89 3.20
C PHE A 253 -24.02 2.32 4.59
N GLY A 254 -25.24 1.81 4.86
CA GLY A 254 -25.57 1.21 6.16
C GLY A 254 -24.67 0.03 6.53
N ILE A 255 -24.41 -0.85 5.56
CA ILE A 255 -23.52 -2.01 5.73
C ILE A 255 -22.08 -1.54 5.99
N GLN A 256 -21.60 -0.51 5.29
CA GLN A 256 -20.25 0.04 5.52
C GLN A 256 -20.08 0.60 6.93
N GLN A 257 -21.11 1.29 7.44
CA GLN A 257 -21.10 1.80 8.81
C GLN A 257 -21.06 0.66 9.82
N GLU A 258 -21.91 -0.36 9.66
CA GLU A 258 -21.91 -1.54 10.54
C GLU A 258 -20.55 -2.24 10.54
N GLN A 259 -19.99 -2.52 9.35
CA GLN A 259 -18.67 -3.13 9.19
C GLN A 259 -17.58 -2.31 9.88
N PHE A 260 -17.62 -0.98 9.76
CA PHE A 260 -16.65 -0.12 10.41
C PHE A 260 -16.80 -0.16 11.92
N TRP A 261 -17.98 0.14 12.46
CA TRP A 261 -18.17 0.29 13.91
C TRP A 261 -17.98 -1.01 14.69
N LEU A 262 -18.32 -2.16 14.10
CA LEU A 262 -18.09 -3.47 14.73
C LEU A 262 -16.61 -3.89 14.73
N HIS A 263 -15.79 -3.34 13.82
CA HIS A 263 -14.41 -3.77 13.59
C HIS A 263 -13.39 -2.62 13.58
N THR A 264 -13.72 -1.48 14.20
CA THR A 264 -12.90 -0.25 14.15
C THR A 264 -11.43 -0.50 14.48
N GLN A 265 -11.15 -1.28 15.54
CA GLN A 265 -9.78 -1.52 16.00
C GLN A 265 -8.92 -2.23 14.95
N VAL A 266 -9.44 -3.31 14.35
CA VAL A 266 -8.70 -4.07 13.33
C VAL A 266 -8.60 -3.27 12.03
N ILE A 267 -9.63 -2.50 11.69
CA ILE A 267 -9.61 -1.59 10.53
C ILE A 267 -8.50 -0.56 10.71
N ILE A 268 -8.48 0.18 11.81
CA ILE A 268 -7.46 1.21 12.08
C ILE A 268 -6.06 0.61 12.12
N TRP A 269 -5.88 -0.55 12.77
CA TRP A 269 -4.62 -1.27 12.74
C TRP A 269 -4.17 -1.59 11.32
N SER A 270 -5.07 -2.12 10.48
CA SER A 270 -4.75 -2.59 9.14
C SER A 270 -4.30 -1.49 8.17
N ILE A 271 -4.61 -0.21 8.44
CA ILE A 271 -4.27 0.92 7.55
C ILE A 271 -2.75 1.07 7.41
N LEU A 272 -2.01 0.91 8.51
CA LEU A 272 -0.54 1.00 8.52
C LEU A 272 0.14 -0.29 8.98
N GLY A 273 -0.59 -1.23 9.59
CA GLY A 273 -0.03 -2.44 10.19
C GLY A 273 1.07 -2.11 11.18
N THR A 274 2.22 -2.78 11.04
CA THR A 274 3.42 -2.48 11.84
C THR A 274 3.99 -1.07 11.59
N GLY A 275 3.58 -0.39 10.50
CA GLY A 275 3.89 1.01 10.23
C GLY A 275 3.37 1.99 11.27
N TRP A 276 2.42 1.61 12.13
CA TRP A 276 2.04 2.44 13.29
C TRP A 276 3.22 2.72 14.24
N LEU A 277 4.19 1.81 14.35
CA LEU A 277 5.43 2.05 15.11
C LEU A 277 6.27 3.18 14.50
N VAL A 278 6.29 3.26 13.17
CA VAL A 278 6.98 4.33 12.43
C VAL A 278 6.23 5.65 12.59
N ALA A 279 4.88 5.63 12.62
CA ALA A 279 4.09 6.82 12.94
C ALA A 279 4.45 7.36 14.32
N LEU A 280 4.43 6.52 15.36
CA LEU A 280 4.78 6.94 16.72
C LEU A 280 6.17 7.58 16.76
N ARG A 281 7.17 6.93 16.14
CA ARG A 281 8.54 7.46 16.04
C ARG A 281 8.61 8.78 15.26
N TYR A 282 7.81 8.94 14.21
CA TYR A 282 7.72 10.19 13.46
C TYR A 282 7.16 11.34 14.32
N GLY A 283 6.26 11.03 15.25
CA GLY A 283 5.71 11.98 16.23
C GLY A 283 6.75 12.63 17.14
N ASP A 284 7.88 11.97 17.38
CA ASP A 284 8.98 12.54 18.18
C ASP A 284 9.59 13.79 17.54
N ARG A 285 9.33 14.05 16.24
CA ARG A 285 9.76 15.28 15.57
C ARG A 285 8.89 16.51 15.94
N GLY A 286 7.92 16.34 16.83
CA GLY A 286 7.14 17.41 17.43
C GLY A 286 6.33 18.20 16.41
N ARG A 287 6.52 19.52 16.34
CA ARG A 287 5.72 20.39 15.46
C ARG A 287 5.87 20.08 13.99
N THR A 288 7.01 19.53 13.57
CA THR A 288 7.26 19.22 12.15
C THR A 288 6.42 18.04 11.65
N SER A 289 5.95 17.15 12.53
CA SER A 289 5.10 16.03 12.15
C SER A 289 3.60 16.37 12.16
N ILE A 290 3.19 17.54 12.68
CA ILE A 290 1.77 17.92 12.79
C ILE A 290 1.04 17.87 11.44
N PRO A 291 1.58 18.41 10.32
CA PRO A 291 0.85 18.41 9.05
C PRO A 291 0.59 17.00 8.52
N PHE A 292 1.56 16.11 8.71
CA PHE A 292 1.42 14.69 8.41
C PHE A 292 0.27 14.06 9.21
N PHE A 293 0.25 14.25 10.54
CA PHE A 293 -0.80 13.66 11.38
C PHE A 293 -2.17 14.26 11.14
N ILE A 294 -2.29 15.56 10.88
CA ILE A 294 -3.58 16.17 10.52
C ILE A 294 -4.13 15.51 9.25
N CYS A 295 -3.29 15.32 8.22
CA CYS A 295 -3.72 14.68 6.98
C CYS A 295 -4.00 13.18 7.16
N LEU A 296 -3.19 12.48 7.95
CA LEU A 296 -3.41 11.06 8.27
C LEU A 296 -4.70 10.86 9.07
N LEU A 297 -4.98 11.68 10.08
CA LEU A 297 -6.22 11.63 10.85
C LEU A 297 -7.42 12.05 10.01
N GLY A 298 -7.25 13.05 9.14
CA GLY A 298 -8.29 13.53 8.22
C GLY A 298 -8.73 12.48 7.20
N ILE A 299 -7.89 11.49 6.88
CA ILE A 299 -8.29 10.38 5.99
C ILE A 299 -8.95 9.21 6.73
N LEU A 300 -8.73 9.02 8.04
CA LEU A 300 -9.30 7.88 8.76
C LEU A 300 -10.83 7.74 8.63
N PRO A 301 -11.63 8.83 8.60
CA PRO A 301 -13.07 8.73 8.36
C PRO A 301 -13.42 8.00 7.05
N LEU A 302 -12.55 8.03 6.03
CA LEU A 302 -12.76 7.32 4.77
C LEU A 302 -12.95 5.80 4.98
N ALA A 303 -12.35 5.23 6.03
CA ALA A 303 -12.51 3.82 6.38
C ALA A 303 -13.98 3.42 6.64
N ALA A 304 -14.82 4.36 7.09
CA ALA A 304 -16.24 4.12 7.35
C ALA A 304 -17.11 4.14 6.07
N PHE A 305 -16.52 4.53 4.93
CA PHE A 305 -17.25 4.72 3.67
C PHE A 305 -16.81 3.73 2.58
N VAL A 306 -15.89 2.81 2.86
CA VAL A 306 -15.31 1.89 1.88
C VAL A 306 -15.30 0.45 2.40
N GLY A 307 -15.63 -0.50 1.53
CA GLY A 307 -15.73 -1.93 1.88
C GLY A 307 -14.41 -2.67 1.85
N ASP A 308 -13.37 -2.04 1.33
CA ASP A 308 -12.03 -2.58 1.12
C ASP A 308 -11.03 -1.70 1.88
N GLN A 309 -11.25 -1.61 3.19
CA GLN A 309 -10.67 -0.61 4.08
C GLN A 309 -9.15 -0.54 3.98
N THR A 310 -8.46 -1.67 4.11
CA THR A 310 -6.98 -1.69 4.03
C THR A 310 -6.50 -1.28 2.64
N ARG A 311 -7.17 -1.73 1.58
CA ARG A 311 -6.76 -1.49 0.20
C ARG A 311 -6.78 0.00 -0.12
N VAL A 312 -7.94 0.61 0.08
CA VAL A 312 -8.17 2.02 -0.27
C VAL A 312 -7.26 2.90 0.56
N LEU A 313 -7.20 2.67 1.87
CA LEU A 313 -6.40 3.54 2.72
C LEU A 313 -4.90 3.34 2.52
N ALA A 314 -4.42 2.13 2.20
CA ALA A 314 -3.03 1.92 1.81
C ALA A 314 -2.65 2.72 0.55
N ILE A 315 -3.51 2.72 -0.47
CA ILE A 315 -3.26 3.47 -1.72
C ILE A 315 -3.31 4.98 -1.47
N VAL A 316 -4.33 5.45 -0.75
CA VAL A 316 -4.57 6.89 -0.60
C VAL A 316 -3.59 7.53 0.40
N THR A 317 -3.12 6.80 1.41
CA THR A 317 -2.07 7.28 2.32
C THR A 317 -0.67 7.20 1.72
N PHE A 318 -0.45 6.40 0.67
CA PHE A 318 0.89 6.15 0.15
C PHE A 318 1.68 7.41 -0.25
N PRO A 319 1.14 8.39 -1.00
CA PRO A 319 1.89 9.61 -1.31
C PRO A 319 2.33 10.38 -0.05
N LEU A 320 1.47 10.44 0.96
CA LEU A 320 1.79 11.07 2.24
C LEU A 320 2.93 10.33 2.96
N LEU A 321 2.85 9.00 3.06
CA LEU A 321 3.90 8.17 3.66
C LEU A 321 5.21 8.24 2.86
N TYR A 322 5.13 8.31 1.53
CA TYR A 322 6.30 8.44 0.68
C TYR A 322 7.07 9.71 0.98
N VAL A 323 6.40 10.87 0.97
CA VAL A 323 7.04 12.16 1.18
C VAL A 323 7.60 12.29 2.59
N PHE A 324 6.82 11.95 3.61
CA PHE A 324 7.17 12.24 5.00
C PHE A 324 8.01 11.14 5.67
N TRP A 325 7.96 9.89 5.19
CA TRP A 325 8.75 8.79 5.77
C TRP A 325 9.77 8.20 4.81
N LEU A 326 9.34 7.83 3.59
CA LEU A 326 10.18 7.00 2.70
C LEU A 326 11.20 7.83 1.90
N ALA A 327 10.98 9.13 1.74
CA ALA A 327 11.87 10.06 1.03
C ALA A 327 12.50 11.13 1.95
N ASP A 328 12.07 11.21 3.21
CA ASP A 328 12.58 12.17 4.20
C ASP A 328 13.94 11.71 4.76
N ARG A 329 15.02 12.27 4.19
CA ARG A 329 16.40 11.93 4.56
C ARG A 329 16.68 12.15 6.05
N ASP A 330 16.16 13.24 6.63
CA ASP A 330 16.43 13.58 8.02
C ASP A 330 15.74 12.60 8.97
N PHE A 331 14.51 12.21 8.64
CA PHE A 331 13.79 11.18 9.38
C PHE A 331 14.54 9.86 9.33
N LEU A 332 14.89 9.39 8.13
CA LEU A 332 15.57 8.12 7.92
C LEU A 332 16.95 8.09 8.59
N ALA A 333 17.70 9.20 8.54
CA ALA A 333 18.99 9.34 9.22
C ALA A 333 18.86 9.25 10.75
N SER A 334 17.74 9.73 11.31
CA SER A 334 17.48 9.70 12.76
C SER A 334 17.16 8.32 13.33
N LEU A 335 16.89 7.32 12.47
CA LEU A 335 16.57 5.95 12.90
C LEU A 335 17.84 5.15 13.11
N THR A 336 17.95 4.50 14.27
CA THR A 336 19.08 3.64 14.64
C THR A 336 18.98 2.26 14.00
N ARG A 337 20.11 1.54 13.92
CA ARG A 337 20.14 0.16 13.41
C ARG A 337 19.21 -0.76 14.21
N LYS A 338 19.20 -0.59 15.55
CA LYS A 338 18.35 -1.34 16.48
C LYS A 338 16.87 -1.13 16.23
N GLU A 339 16.43 0.12 16.06
CA GLU A 339 15.02 0.41 15.76
C GLU A 339 14.57 -0.26 14.46
N VAL A 340 15.39 -0.19 13.42
CA VAL A 340 15.06 -0.75 12.09
C VAL A 340 15.13 -2.28 12.08
N GLY A 341 16.14 -2.87 12.73
CA GLY A 341 16.24 -4.30 12.93
C GLY A 341 15.08 -4.86 13.77
N GLY A 342 14.64 -4.10 14.77
CA GLY A 342 13.47 -4.39 15.59
C GLY A 342 12.18 -4.31 14.79
N LEU A 343 11.98 -3.25 14.01
CA LEU A 343 10.84 -3.12 13.09
C LEU A 343 10.78 -4.29 12.10
N PHE A 344 11.91 -4.65 11.50
CA PHE A 344 11.98 -5.78 10.57
C PHE A 344 11.62 -7.11 11.25
N LEU A 345 12.11 -7.33 12.48
CA LEU A 345 11.78 -8.52 13.27
C LEU A 345 10.29 -8.57 13.63
N ILE A 346 9.74 -7.47 14.13
CA ILE A 346 8.31 -7.37 14.47
C ILE A 346 7.46 -7.60 13.22
N TRP A 347 7.82 -6.98 12.10
CA TRP A 347 7.16 -7.19 10.82
C TRP A 347 7.18 -8.66 10.39
N LEU A 348 8.31 -9.36 10.53
CA LEU A 348 8.38 -10.79 10.21
C LEU A 348 7.41 -11.62 11.07
N LEU A 349 7.34 -11.33 12.37
CA LEU A 349 6.56 -12.10 13.35
C LEU A 349 5.06 -11.79 13.31
N VAL A 350 4.67 -10.54 13.11
CA VAL A 350 3.27 -10.13 13.11
C VAL A 350 2.61 -10.53 11.79
N PRO A 351 1.54 -11.35 11.80
CA PRO A 351 0.86 -11.73 10.56
C PRO A 351 0.25 -10.51 9.88
N TRP A 352 0.28 -10.51 8.55
CA TRP A 352 -0.33 -9.45 7.78
C TRP A 352 -1.86 -9.61 7.76
N ILE A 353 -2.58 -8.50 7.95
CA ILE A 353 -4.04 -8.47 7.95
C ILE A 353 -4.50 -7.44 6.92
N TRP A 354 -5.30 -7.89 5.95
CA TRP A 354 -6.11 -7.03 5.09
C TRP A 354 -7.55 -7.07 5.57
N VAL A 355 -8.16 -5.92 5.80
CA VAL A 355 -9.57 -5.84 6.16
C VAL A 355 -10.39 -5.57 4.90
N TRP A 356 -11.36 -6.45 4.68
CA TRP A 356 -12.36 -6.35 3.63
C TRP A 356 -13.72 -6.74 4.20
N GLY A 357 -14.70 -5.88 4.02
CA GLY A 357 -16.04 -6.05 4.56
C GLY A 357 -16.06 -6.00 6.09
N GLY A 358 -15.12 -5.29 6.73
CA GLY A 358 -14.92 -5.31 8.18
C GLY A 358 -14.20 -6.56 8.72
N GLU A 359 -13.99 -7.58 7.88
CA GLU A 359 -13.37 -8.84 8.31
C GLU A 359 -11.87 -8.90 7.98
N PRO A 360 -11.05 -9.46 8.88
CA PRO A 360 -9.64 -9.72 8.60
C PRO A 360 -9.48 -10.85 7.59
N LYS A 361 -8.68 -10.58 6.56
CA LYS A 361 -8.23 -11.50 5.52
C LYS A 361 -6.72 -11.68 5.65
N TRP A 362 -6.30 -12.93 5.69
CA TRP A 362 -4.91 -13.33 5.91
C TRP A 362 -4.18 -13.51 4.58
N SER A 363 -2.86 -13.75 4.65
CA SER A 363 -2.05 -14.14 3.49
C SER A 363 -2.74 -15.20 2.64
N VAL A 364 -2.72 -15.03 1.31
CA VAL A 364 -3.18 -16.07 0.37
C VAL A 364 -2.10 -17.13 0.09
N PHE A 365 -0.87 -16.93 0.57
CA PHE A 365 0.24 -17.86 0.35
C PHE A 365 -0.02 -19.28 0.88
N PRO A 366 -0.55 -19.50 2.11
CA PRO A 366 -0.88 -20.83 2.60
C PRO A 366 -1.89 -21.57 1.71
N TYR A 367 -2.87 -20.84 1.16
CA TYR A 367 -3.81 -21.40 0.20
C TYR A 367 -3.12 -21.85 -1.09
N GLY A 368 -2.18 -21.03 -1.61
CA GLY A 368 -1.37 -21.42 -2.78
C GLY A 368 -0.58 -22.71 -2.55
N ILE A 369 -0.01 -22.90 -1.35
CA ILE A 369 0.65 -24.15 -0.95
C ILE A 369 -0.35 -25.31 -0.90
N ALA A 370 -1.48 -25.12 -0.22
CA ALA A 370 -2.52 -26.15 -0.09
C ALA A 370 -3.06 -26.58 -1.47
N TYR A 371 -3.26 -25.62 -2.39
CA TYR A 371 -3.65 -25.88 -3.76
C TYR A 371 -2.60 -26.68 -4.54
N ALA A 372 -1.32 -26.31 -4.42
CA ALA A 372 -0.24 -27.08 -5.03
C ALA A 372 -0.20 -28.51 -4.48
N ILE A 373 -0.28 -28.69 -3.16
CA ILE A 373 -0.30 -30.02 -2.53
C ILE A 373 -1.51 -30.83 -3.02
N ALA A 374 -2.71 -30.26 -3.05
CA ALA A 374 -3.92 -30.94 -3.54
C ALA A 374 -3.79 -31.38 -5.00
N LYS A 375 -3.11 -30.58 -5.83
CA LYS A 375 -2.90 -30.88 -7.24
C LYS A 375 -1.87 -31.99 -7.46
N PHE A 376 -0.84 -32.07 -6.62
CA PHE A 376 0.26 -33.04 -6.76
C PHE A 376 0.11 -34.29 -5.89
N THR A 377 -0.82 -34.32 -4.94
CA THR A 377 -0.97 -35.42 -4.00
C THR A 377 -2.42 -35.87 -3.88
N PRO A 378 -2.69 -37.19 -3.93
CA PRO A 378 -4.05 -37.72 -3.83
C PRO A 378 -4.60 -37.73 -2.40
N PHE A 379 -3.74 -37.56 -1.37
CA PHE A 379 -4.13 -37.64 0.03
C PHE A 379 -4.71 -36.34 0.60
N TYR A 380 -4.55 -35.22 -0.11
CA TYR A 380 -5.06 -33.92 0.34
C TYR A 380 -6.06 -33.39 -0.68
N GLN A 381 -7.30 -33.20 -0.25
CA GLN A 381 -8.35 -32.56 -1.05
C GLN A 381 -8.62 -31.19 -0.46
N LEU A 382 -8.55 -30.15 -1.30
CA LEU A 382 -8.99 -28.83 -0.89
C LEU A 382 -10.50 -28.87 -0.61
N PRO A 383 -10.98 -28.18 0.44
CA PRO A 383 -12.40 -27.99 0.63
C PRO A 383 -13.00 -27.32 -0.62
N PRO A 384 -14.28 -27.60 -0.97
CA PRO A 384 -14.95 -26.91 -2.06
C PRO A 384 -15.12 -25.43 -1.68
N ILE A 385 -14.16 -24.61 -2.10
CA ILE A 385 -14.14 -23.17 -1.90
C ILE A 385 -14.25 -22.56 -3.29
N ASP A 386 -15.08 -21.52 -3.43
CA ASP A 386 -15.07 -20.70 -4.63
C ASP A 386 -13.73 -19.95 -4.72
N ILE A 387 -12.85 -20.47 -5.57
CA ILE A 387 -11.51 -19.93 -5.80
C ILE A 387 -11.61 -18.47 -6.26
N GLY A 388 -12.62 -18.10 -7.06
CA GLY A 388 -12.79 -16.72 -7.51
C GLY A 388 -13.02 -15.74 -6.36
N ASN A 389 -13.54 -16.24 -5.23
CA ASN A 389 -13.89 -15.46 -4.07
C ASN A 389 -12.99 -15.69 -2.86
N TRP A 390 -12.07 -16.66 -2.81
CA TRP A 390 -11.08 -16.75 -1.72
C TRP A 390 -10.14 -15.52 -1.73
N PRO A 391 -9.67 -14.99 -0.58
CA PRO A 391 -10.06 -15.27 0.81
C PRO A 391 -11.34 -14.55 1.26
N PHE A 392 -12.07 -13.91 0.36
CA PHE A 392 -13.24 -13.07 0.62
C PHE A 392 -14.57 -13.83 0.84
N GLY A 393 -14.66 -15.09 0.40
CA GLY A 393 -15.89 -15.89 0.31
C GLY A 393 -16.07 -17.02 1.33
N LEU A 394 -15.43 -16.96 2.51
CA LEU A 394 -15.75 -17.90 3.59
C LEU A 394 -17.03 -17.44 4.30
N ARG A 395 -18.18 -18.02 3.93
CA ARG A 395 -19.41 -17.97 4.72
C ARG A 395 -19.92 -19.37 5.00
#